data_AF-A0A924MQ61-F1
#
_entry.id   AF-A0A924MQ61-F1
#
_cell.length_a   1.000
_cell.length_b   1.000
_cell.length_c   1.000
_cell.angle_alpha   90.00
_cell.angle_beta   90.00
_cell.angle_gamma   90.00
#
_symmetry.space_group_name_H-M   'P 1'
#
loop_
_entity.id
_entity.type
_entity.pdbx_description
1 polymer ?
#
loop_
_entity_poly.entity_id
_entity_poly.type
_entity_poly.pdbx_seq_one_letter_code
_entity_poly.pdbx_strand_id
1 'polypeptide(L)'
;MPNANFAFPLLAALPFAAQAQVYKCAQPTGGTTYQSTPCPVAAKPVPHPTAAQLNAERASAPKPAGPPMAVADPYDDGHRRRHCTVARENTITLKRTGGRVFITNTAGQREYIDDHDRPRLLAEAEKHVAKFCD
;
A
#
# COMPACT_ATOMS: atom_id res chain seq x y z
N MET A 1 63.21 -44.99 25.24
CA MET A 1 62.65 -43.91 24.40
C MET A 1 61.18 -43.76 24.74
N PRO A 2 60.69 -42.51 24.84
CA PRO A 2 59.62 -42.10 25.73
C PRO A 2 58.30 -41.92 24.97
N ASN A 3 57.16 -41.87 25.67
CA ASN A 3 56.00 -41.16 25.15
C ASN A 3 55.31 -40.43 26.30
N ALA A 4 55.57 -39.13 26.38
CA ALA A 4 54.90 -38.20 27.27
C ALA A 4 53.54 -37.83 26.66
N ASN A 5 52.46 -38.20 27.34
CA ASN A 5 51.12 -37.72 27.02
C ASN A 5 50.95 -36.31 27.60
N PHE A 6 51.13 -35.29 26.77
CA PHE A 6 50.67 -33.93 27.05
C PHE A 6 49.18 -33.84 26.75
N ALA A 7 48.35 -33.84 27.79
CA ALA A 7 46.94 -33.50 27.70
C ALA A 7 46.78 -31.97 27.82
N PHE A 8 46.63 -31.28 26.69
CA PHE A 8 46.10 -29.91 26.64
C PHE A 8 44.58 -30.01 26.42
N PRO A 9 43.72 -29.65 27.41
CA PRO A 9 42.31 -29.51 27.14
C PRO A 9 42.10 -28.23 26.33
N LEU A 10 41.63 -28.42 25.10
CA LEU A 10 41.13 -27.41 24.19
C LEU A 10 39.99 -26.64 24.89
N LEU A 11 40.20 -25.35 25.16
CA LEU A 11 39.17 -24.43 25.65
C LEU A 11 38.14 -24.23 24.53
N ALA A 12 37.07 -25.02 24.54
CA ALA A 12 35.96 -24.88 23.60
C ALA A 12 35.20 -23.58 23.91
N ALA A 13 35.46 -22.55 23.12
CA ALA A 13 34.66 -21.33 23.09
C ALA A 13 33.26 -21.66 22.56
N LEU A 14 32.27 -21.66 23.45
CA LEU A 14 30.86 -21.75 23.08
C LEU A 14 30.46 -20.50 22.27
N PRO A 15 29.85 -20.64 21.07
CA PRO A 15 29.21 -19.52 20.41
C PRO A 15 27.90 -19.23 21.15
N PHE A 16 27.88 -18.16 21.94
CA PHE A 16 26.62 -17.60 22.43
C PHE A 16 25.79 -17.16 21.22
N ALA A 17 24.73 -17.90 20.92
CA ALA A 17 23.70 -17.48 19.97
C ALA A 17 22.93 -16.30 20.58
N ALA A 18 23.38 -15.08 20.28
CA ALA A 18 22.65 -13.86 20.58
C ALA A 18 21.38 -13.80 19.72
N GLN A 19 20.28 -14.32 20.23
CA GLN A 19 18.94 -14.14 19.66
C GLN A 19 18.52 -12.69 19.91
N ALA A 20 18.83 -11.79 18.98
CA ALA A 20 18.42 -10.39 19.03
C ALA A 20 16.90 -10.26 18.76
N GLN A 21 16.09 -10.66 19.73
CA GLN A 21 14.65 -10.41 19.71
C GLN A 21 14.39 -8.95 20.09
N VAL A 22 13.93 -8.18 19.12
CA VAL A 22 13.54 -6.78 19.31
C VAL A 22 12.09 -6.74 19.78
N TYR A 23 11.86 -6.21 20.98
CA TYR A 23 10.53 -6.06 21.55
C TYR A 23 9.93 -4.71 21.13
N LYS A 24 8.70 -4.75 20.61
CA LYS A 24 7.90 -3.56 20.33
C LYS A 24 7.18 -3.12 21.60
N CYS A 25 7.60 -2.01 22.19
CA CYS A 25 7.02 -1.45 23.41
C CYS A 25 6.11 -0.26 23.10
N ALA A 26 4.89 -0.29 23.63
CA ALA A 26 3.98 0.86 23.61
C ALA A 26 4.43 1.88 24.67
N GLN A 27 4.59 3.14 24.26
CA GLN A 27 4.93 4.24 25.15
C GLN A 27 3.65 4.90 25.71
N PRO A 28 3.71 5.51 26.91
CA PRO A 28 2.58 6.25 27.49
C PRO A 28 2.05 7.39 26.61
N THR A 29 2.89 7.91 25.72
CA THR A 29 2.59 9.00 24.77
C THR A 29 1.89 8.53 23.48
N GLY A 30 1.56 7.24 23.37
CA GLY A 30 0.88 6.66 22.20
C GLY A 30 1.81 6.22 21.05
N GLY A 31 3.12 6.44 21.19
CA GLY A 31 4.13 5.97 20.23
C GLY A 31 4.59 4.52 20.48
N THR A 32 5.32 3.94 19.53
CA THR A 32 5.94 2.61 19.67
C THR A 32 7.46 2.73 19.59
N THR A 33 8.17 2.21 20.59
CA THR A 33 9.64 2.09 20.59
C THR A 33 10.06 0.63 20.48
N TYR A 34 11.25 0.40 19.96
CA TYR A 34 11.82 -0.93 19.76
C TYR A 34 13.06 -1.08 20.64
N GLN A 35 13.09 -2.08 21.50
CA GLN A 35 14.17 -2.28 22.46
C GLN A 35 14.61 -3.75 22.50
N SER A 36 15.89 -3.98 22.79
CA SER A 36 16.48 -5.32 22.92
C SER A 36 16.17 -6.00 24.27
N THR A 37 15.66 -5.24 25.23
CA THR A 37 15.23 -5.74 26.55
C THR A 37 13.71 -5.80 26.63
N PRO A 38 13.12 -6.83 27.28
CA PRO A 38 11.68 -6.95 27.42
C PRO A 38 11.05 -5.70 28.01
N CYS A 39 9.90 -5.29 27.50
CA CYS A 39 9.19 -4.11 28.00
C CYS A 39 8.80 -4.32 29.48
N PRO A 40 8.95 -3.32 30.36
CA PRO A 40 8.42 -3.40 31.72
C PRO A 40 6.90 -3.60 31.65
N VAL A 41 6.39 -4.69 32.22
CA VAL A 41 5.01 -5.22 32.10
C VAL A 41 3.91 -4.34 32.73
N ALA A 42 4.14 -3.04 32.95
CA ALA A 42 3.19 -2.14 33.61
C ALA A 42 2.42 -1.21 32.66
N ALA A 43 2.56 -1.35 31.34
CA ALA A 43 1.83 -0.52 30.39
C ALA A 43 0.43 -1.10 30.13
N LYS A 44 -0.59 -0.52 30.76
CA LYS A 44 -1.99 -0.76 30.38
C LYS A 44 -2.17 -0.42 28.89
N PRO A 45 -2.95 -1.19 28.12
CA PRO A 45 -3.23 -0.87 26.72
C PRO A 45 -3.76 0.56 26.61
N VAL A 46 -3.11 1.38 25.80
CA VAL A 46 -3.59 2.73 25.50
C VAL A 46 -4.91 2.57 24.72
N PRO A 47 -6.00 3.21 25.15
CA PRO A 47 -7.27 3.11 24.45
C PRO A 47 -7.12 3.77 23.07
N HIS A 48 -7.35 3.00 22.02
CA HIS A 48 -7.44 3.50 20.65
C HIS A 48 -8.91 3.66 20.26
N PRO A 49 -9.26 4.72 19.50
CA PRO A 49 -10.61 4.88 19.02
C PRO A 49 -10.98 3.72 18.10
N THR A 50 -12.20 3.20 18.27
CA THR A 50 -12.71 2.12 17.42
C THR A 50 -13.02 2.66 16.02
N ALA A 51 -13.10 1.77 15.02
CA ALA A 51 -13.53 2.15 13.68
C ALA A 51 -14.92 2.84 13.69
N ALA A 52 -15.82 2.42 14.59
CA ALA A 52 -17.13 3.06 14.76
C ALA A 52 -17.02 4.50 15.28
N GLN A 53 -16.12 4.76 16.23
CA GLN A 53 -15.86 6.11 16.75
C GLN A 53 -15.24 7.02 15.68
N LEU A 54 -14.26 6.51 14.93
CA LEU A 54 -13.64 7.24 13.81
C LEU A 54 -14.66 7.56 12.70
N ASN A 55 -15.57 6.63 12.41
CA ASN A 55 -16.62 6.84 11.42
C ASN A 55 -17.69 7.83 11.90
N ALA A 56 -18.06 7.78 13.18
CA ALA A 56 -19.00 8.73 13.78
C ALA A 56 -18.43 10.16 13.77
N GLU A 57 -17.13 10.31 14.09
CA GLU A 57 -16.45 11.60 14.07
C GLU A 57 -16.31 12.17 12.65
N ARG A 58 -16.06 11.30 11.65
CA ARG A 58 -16.11 11.69 10.23
C ARG A 58 -17.51 12.04 9.74
N ALA A 59 -18.54 11.47 10.33
CA ALA A 59 -19.93 11.74 9.98
C ALA A 59 -20.45 13.04 10.62
N SER A 60 -19.95 13.41 11.80
CA SER A 60 -20.27 14.66 12.49
C SER A 60 -19.38 15.83 12.06
N ALA A 61 -18.20 15.57 11.52
CA ALA A 61 -17.40 16.60 10.89
C ALA A 61 -18.17 17.19 9.69
N PRO A 62 -18.27 18.52 9.57
CA PRO A 62 -18.79 19.13 8.35
C PRO A 62 -17.91 18.61 7.21
N LYS A 63 -18.52 17.90 6.25
CA LYS A 63 -17.84 17.58 4.99
C LYS A 63 -17.27 18.91 4.51
N PRO A 64 -15.94 19.06 4.33
CA PRO A 64 -15.45 20.23 3.64
C PRO A 64 -16.27 20.26 2.36
N ALA A 65 -16.99 21.36 2.14
CA ALA A 65 -17.52 21.62 0.82
C ALA A 65 -16.26 21.51 -0.05
N GLY A 66 -16.15 20.40 -0.80
CA GLY A 66 -15.11 20.29 -1.79
C GLY A 66 -15.17 21.59 -2.58
N PRO A 67 -14.03 22.19 -2.95
CA PRO A 67 -14.06 23.41 -3.75
C PRO A 67 -15.15 23.21 -4.79
N PRO A 68 -16.14 24.12 -4.90
CA PRO A 68 -17.29 23.91 -5.78
C PRO A 68 -16.69 23.38 -7.05
N MET A 69 -17.07 22.17 -7.48
CA MET A 69 -16.49 21.55 -8.67
C MET A 69 -16.52 22.67 -9.68
N ALA A 70 -15.37 23.27 -9.94
CA ALA A 70 -15.34 24.43 -10.81
C ALA A 70 -15.96 23.83 -12.05
N VAL A 71 -17.03 24.45 -12.54
CA VAL A 71 -17.54 24.19 -13.88
C VAL A 71 -16.42 24.72 -14.77
N ALA A 72 -15.32 23.98 -14.77
CA ALA A 72 -14.29 24.02 -15.76
C ALA A 72 -15.06 23.77 -17.03
N ASP A 73 -14.92 24.72 -17.94
CA ASP A 73 -15.24 24.46 -19.32
C ASP A 73 -14.72 23.05 -19.65
N PRO A 74 -15.56 22.14 -20.16
CA PRO A 74 -15.12 20.81 -20.57
C PRO A 74 -13.98 20.83 -21.61
N TYR A 75 -13.55 22.02 -22.05
CA TYR A 75 -12.39 22.29 -22.89
C TYR A 75 -11.25 23.08 -22.20
N ASP A 76 -11.14 23.08 -20.87
CA ASP A 76 -9.92 23.60 -20.24
C ASP A 76 -8.69 22.74 -20.63
N ASP A 77 -7.53 23.36 -20.84
CA ASP A 77 -6.30 22.67 -21.25
C ASP A 77 -5.91 21.53 -20.30
N GLY A 78 -6.18 21.68 -19.01
CA GLY A 78 -6.02 20.66 -17.98
C GLY A 78 -7.00 19.49 -18.14
N HIS A 79 -8.26 19.72 -18.51
CA HIS A 79 -9.23 18.68 -18.84
C HIS A 79 -8.72 17.86 -20.02
N ARG A 80 -8.39 18.51 -21.13
CA ARG A 80 -7.83 17.86 -22.32
C ARG A 80 -6.58 17.04 -21.98
N ARG A 81 -5.62 17.63 -21.26
CA ARG A 81 -4.37 16.95 -20.84
C ARG A 81 -4.64 15.72 -19.98
N ARG A 82 -5.50 15.83 -18.96
CA ARG A 82 -5.84 14.70 -18.08
C ARG A 82 -6.50 13.57 -18.87
N HIS A 83 -7.46 13.90 -19.73
CA HIS A 83 -8.13 12.91 -20.57
C HIS A 83 -7.17 12.23 -21.54
N CYS A 84 -6.23 12.99 -22.13
CA CYS A 84 -5.18 12.40 -22.95
C CYS A 84 -4.28 11.43 -22.17
N THR A 85 -3.83 11.80 -20.97
CA THR A 85 -3.01 10.94 -20.10
C THR A 85 -3.72 9.63 -19.79
N VAL A 86 -4.97 9.70 -19.33
CA VAL A 86 -5.77 8.51 -19.00
C VAL A 86 -6.02 7.64 -20.24
N ALA A 87 -6.32 8.25 -21.40
CA ALA A 87 -6.54 7.50 -22.63
C ALA A 87 -5.29 6.72 -23.04
N ARG A 88 -4.11 7.33 -22.95
CA ARG A 88 -2.82 6.65 -23.23
C ARG A 88 -2.55 5.51 -22.25
N GLU A 89 -2.72 5.74 -20.95
CA GLU A 89 -2.53 4.70 -19.91
C GLU A 89 -3.48 3.51 -20.12
N ASN A 90 -4.73 3.77 -20.49
CA ASN A 90 -5.71 2.73 -20.81
C ASN A 90 -5.24 1.90 -22.01
N THR A 91 -4.76 2.52 -23.10
CA THR A 91 -4.25 1.76 -24.25
C THR A 91 -3.06 0.87 -23.89
N ILE A 92 -2.12 1.37 -23.08
CA ILE A 92 -0.94 0.60 -22.63
C ILE A 92 -1.39 -0.60 -21.80
N THR A 93 -2.33 -0.37 -20.87
CA THR A 93 -2.85 -1.40 -19.97
C THR A 93 -3.58 -2.50 -20.73
N LEU A 94 -4.39 -2.13 -21.73
CA LEU A 94 -5.17 -3.06 -22.54
C LEU A 94 -4.31 -3.84 -23.54
N LYS A 95 -3.25 -3.22 -24.10
CA LYS A 95 -2.29 -3.87 -25.00
C LYS A 95 -1.32 -4.82 -24.29
N ARG A 96 -1.20 -4.75 -22.97
CA ARG A 96 -0.29 -5.62 -22.20
C ARG A 96 -0.82 -7.06 -22.18
N THR A 97 -0.06 -7.98 -22.76
CA THR A 97 -0.32 -9.42 -22.72
C THR A 97 -0.16 -9.97 -21.30
N GLY A 98 -1.10 -10.81 -20.85
CA GLY A 98 -0.97 -11.64 -19.64
C GLY A 98 -1.24 -10.94 -18.29
N GLY A 99 -1.68 -9.67 -18.28
CA GLY A 99 -2.04 -8.96 -17.04
C GLY A 99 -3.56 -8.81 -16.87
N ARG A 100 -4.13 -9.20 -15.72
CA ARG A 100 -5.58 -9.03 -15.45
C ARG A 100 -5.97 -7.55 -15.40
N VAL A 101 -6.98 -7.18 -16.19
CA VAL A 101 -7.59 -5.84 -16.19
C VAL A 101 -8.95 -5.96 -15.52
N PHE A 102 -9.36 -4.94 -14.77
CA PHE A 102 -10.69 -4.90 -14.15
C PHE A 102 -11.31 -3.51 -14.35
N ILE A 103 -12.63 -3.49 -14.47
CA ILE A 103 -13.44 -2.28 -14.38
C ILE A 103 -14.22 -2.30 -13.07
N THR A 104 -14.67 -1.13 -12.64
CA THR A 104 -15.62 -1.04 -11.53
C THR A 104 -17.01 -0.90 -12.13
N ASN A 105 -17.89 -1.84 -11.85
CA ASN A 105 -19.25 -1.81 -12.35
C ASN A 105 -20.13 -0.82 -11.57
N THR A 106 -21.40 -0.69 -11.96
CA THR A 106 -22.36 0.23 -11.33
C THR A 106 -22.66 -0.08 -9.86
N ALA A 107 -22.43 -1.32 -9.41
CA ALA A 107 -22.54 -1.72 -8.02
C ALA A 107 -21.27 -1.44 -7.20
N GLY A 108 -20.24 -0.84 -7.81
CA GLY A 108 -18.95 -0.58 -7.17
C GLY A 108 -18.07 -1.83 -7.03
N GLN A 109 -18.43 -2.94 -7.69
CA GLN A 109 -17.68 -4.19 -7.63
C GLN A 109 -16.64 -4.25 -8.75
N ARG A 110 -15.54 -4.98 -8.50
CA ARG A 110 -14.49 -5.22 -9.50
C ARG A 110 -14.93 -6.34 -10.44
N GLU A 111 -15.04 -6.01 -11.71
CA GLU A 111 -15.34 -6.94 -12.80
C GLU A 111 -14.10 -7.11 -13.65
N TYR A 112 -13.58 -8.33 -13.75
CA TYR A 112 -12.39 -8.61 -14.53
C TYR A 112 -12.73 -8.73 -16.01
N ILE A 113 -11.96 -8.03 -16.83
CA ILE A 113 -12.11 -8.03 -18.29
C ILE A 113 -11.42 -9.27 -18.85
N ASP A 114 -12.17 -10.03 -19.65
CA ASP A 114 -11.64 -11.16 -20.40
C ASP A 114 -10.87 -10.69 -21.65
N ASP A 115 -9.96 -11.53 -22.14
CA ASP A 115 -9.19 -11.24 -23.35
C ASP A 115 -10.10 -11.05 -24.59
N HIS A 116 -11.29 -11.65 -24.60
CA HIS A 116 -12.32 -11.40 -25.61
C HIS A 116 -12.83 -9.95 -25.64
N ASP A 117 -12.94 -9.29 -24.48
CA ASP A 117 -13.52 -7.94 -24.37
C ASP A 117 -12.47 -6.82 -24.49
N ARG A 118 -11.19 -7.17 -24.32
CA ARG A 118 -10.07 -6.22 -24.47
C ARG A 118 -10.06 -5.46 -25.80
N PRO A 119 -10.28 -6.08 -26.98
CA PRO A 119 -10.22 -5.35 -28.25
C PRO A 119 -11.25 -4.23 -28.32
N ARG A 120 -12.45 -4.45 -27.76
CA ARG A 120 -13.51 -3.43 -27.71
C ARG A 120 -13.09 -2.24 -26.85
N LEU A 121 -12.60 -2.51 -25.64
CA LEU A 121 -12.12 -1.47 -24.72
C LEU A 121 -10.90 -0.74 -25.29
N LEU A 122 -10.05 -1.46 -26.03
CA LEU A 122 -8.88 -0.87 -26.67
C LEU A 122 -9.30 0.11 -27.76
N ALA A 123 -10.24 -0.26 -28.62
CA ALA A 123 -10.78 0.62 -29.65
C ALA A 123 -11.44 1.87 -29.04
N GLU A 124 -12.10 1.73 -27.90
CA GLU A 124 -12.66 2.86 -27.16
C GLU A 124 -11.57 3.78 -26.58
N ALA A 125 -10.51 3.22 -26.00
CA ALA A 125 -9.37 3.98 -25.52
C ALA A 125 -8.65 4.72 -26.67
N GLU A 126 -8.51 4.11 -27.85
CA GLU A 126 -7.93 4.75 -29.03
C GLU A 126 -8.77 5.91 -29.56
N LYS A 127 -10.11 5.80 -29.51
CA LYS A 127 -11.01 6.94 -29.79
C LYS A 127 -10.81 8.09 -28.82
N HIS A 128 -10.59 7.79 -27.54
CA HIS A 128 -10.29 8.83 -26.54
C HIS A 128 -8.93 9.48 -26.76
N VAL A 129 -7.93 8.74 -27.22
CA VAL A 129 -6.64 9.31 -27.64
C VAL A 129 -6.87 10.30 -28.78
N ALA A 130 -7.56 9.91 -29.85
CA ALA A 130 -7.85 10.78 -30.98
C ALA A 130 -8.69 12.02 -30.59
N LYS A 131 -9.55 11.91 -29.57
CA LYS A 131 -10.39 13.03 -29.14
C LYS A 131 -9.65 14.06 -28.27
N PHE A 132 -8.69 13.63 -27.45
CA PHE A 132 -8.13 14.46 -26.38
C PHE A 132 -6.62 14.71 -26.48
N CYS A 133 -5.89 13.97 -27.31
CA CYS A 133 -4.43 14.07 -27.40
C CYS A 133 -3.90 14.92 -28.56
N ASP A 134 -4.79 15.56 -29.32
CA ASP A 134 -4.46 16.46 -30.44
C ASP A 134 -4.29 17.93 -29.99
#